data_AF-A0A6L2LTP5-F1
#
_entry.id   AF-A0A6L2LTP5-F1
#
_cell.length_a   1.000
_cell.length_b   1.000
_cell.length_c   1.000
_cell.angle_alpha   90.00
_cell.angle_beta   90.00
_cell.angle_gamma   90.00
#
_symmetry.space_group_name_H-M   'P 1'
#
loop_
_entity.id
_entity.type
_entity.pdbx_description
1 polymer ?
#
loop_
_entity_poly.entity_id
_entity_poly.type
_entity_poly.pdbx_seq_one_letter_code
_entity_poly.pdbx_strand_id
1 'polypeptide(L)'
;METKDTVSSCSVSKDQELQRLQKKAQLSKEGCVKSLRAIQSQIKFLTDTLQDFVTMPIFKRTFAQDLDLLEQHLTKEIISKTDCETILTKLRTTFENAFNSEFKERMQRYTRFDAQSFKYAMICNMDSIGKYMLEIILHQQRTPQLLKSAIIETKEVNADTRRSFKSNFSIEY
;
A
#
# COMPACT_ATOMS: atom_id res chain seq x y z
N MET A 1 28.00 45.96 -14.76
CA MET A 1 26.58 45.85 -15.14
C MET A 1 26.19 44.42 -14.82
N GLU A 2 25.66 44.21 -13.61
CA GLU A 2 25.32 42.87 -13.11
C GLU A 2 23.96 42.45 -13.66
N THR A 3 23.92 41.34 -14.41
CA THR A 3 22.69 40.67 -14.79
C THR A 3 22.27 39.75 -13.65
N LYS A 4 21.33 40.22 -12.83
CA LYS A 4 20.45 39.34 -12.05
C LYS A 4 19.45 38.75 -13.01
N ASP A 5 19.38 37.43 -13.13
CA ASP A 5 18.12 36.78 -13.47
C ASP A 5 17.99 35.38 -12.84
N THR A 6 17.24 35.39 -11.73
CA THR A 6 16.04 34.58 -11.55
C THR A 6 16.18 33.06 -11.74
N VAL A 7 16.76 32.40 -10.73
CA VAL A 7 16.45 30.99 -10.46
C VAL A 7 15.03 30.95 -9.88
N SER A 8 14.03 30.84 -10.76
CA SER A 8 12.64 30.56 -10.40
C SER A 8 12.56 29.15 -9.80
N SER A 9 12.76 29.02 -8.50
CA SER A 9 12.52 27.76 -7.79
C SER A 9 11.02 27.51 -7.77
N CYS A 10 10.57 26.53 -8.54
CA CYS A 10 9.21 26.04 -8.50
C CYS A 10 9.05 25.23 -7.20
N SER A 11 8.78 25.89 -6.08
CA SER A 11 8.39 25.22 -4.84
C SER A 11 7.01 24.62 -5.04
N VAL A 12 6.93 23.28 -5.06
CA VAL A 12 5.64 22.58 -5.01
C VAL A 12 4.95 23.02 -3.72
N SER A 13 3.74 23.59 -3.82
CA SER A 13 3.01 24.01 -2.63
C SER A 13 2.65 22.80 -1.78
N LYS A 14 2.57 22.98 -0.46
CA LYS A 14 2.20 21.89 0.46
C LYS A 14 0.84 21.28 0.13
N ASP A 15 -0.08 22.08 -0.41
CA ASP A 15 -1.40 21.61 -0.86
C ASP A 15 -1.29 20.70 -2.09
N GLN A 16 -0.43 21.02 -3.05
CA GLN A 16 -0.15 20.14 -4.18
C GLN A 16 0.51 18.83 -3.73
N GLU A 17 1.43 18.90 -2.75
CA GLU A 17 2.04 17.71 -2.16
C GLU A 17 1.00 16.83 -1.46
N LEU A 18 0.10 17.43 -0.67
CA LEU A 18 -0.97 16.72 0.03
C LEU A 18 -1.91 16.00 -0.96
N GLN A 19 -2.36 16.69 -2.01
CA GLN A 19 -3.19 16.10 -3.06
C GLN A 19 -2.47 14.94 -3.76
N ARG A 20 -1.17 15.08 -4.03
CA ARG A 20 -0.36 14.02 -4.65
C ARG A 20 -0.25 12.79 -3.75
N LEU A 21 -0.05 12.98 -2.44
CA LEU A 21 0.01 11.88 -1.47
C LEU A 21 -1.34 11.16 -1.35
N GLN A 22 -2.45 11.90 -1.32
CA GLN A 22 -3.79 11.32 -1.30
C GLN A 22 -4.07 10.49 -2.56
N LYS A 23 -3.76 11.04 -3.75
CA LYS A 23 -3.93 10.32 -5.02
C LYS A 23 -3.10 9.04 -5.08
N LYS A 24 -1.84 9.09 -4.61
CA LYS A 24 -0.99 7.90 -4.54
C LYS A 24 -1.55 6.85 -3.58
N ALA A 25 -1.93 7.25 -2.37
CA ALA A 25 -2.52 6.33 -1.39
C ALA A 25 -3.77 5.62 -1.94
N GLN A 26 -4.61 6.35 -2.68
CA GLN A 26 -5.80 5.77 -3.35
C GLN A 26 -5.40 4.75 -4.43
N LEU A 27 -4.44 5.08 -5.28
CA LEU A 27 -3.92 4.14 -6.30
C LEU A 27 -3.30 2.89 -5.66
N SER A 28 -2.58 3.05 -4.54
CA SER A 28 -2.03 1.91 -3.80
C SER A 28 -3.14 1.04 -3.20
N LYS A 29 -4.22 1.63 -2.66
CA LYS A 29 -5.39 0.88 -2.20
C LYS A 29 -6.03 0.07 -3.32
N GLU A 30 -6.23 0.69 -4.49
CA GLU A 30 -6.75 0.00 -5.68
C GLU A 30 -5.80 -1.12 -6.13
N GLY A 31 -4.49 -0.88 -6.05
CA GLY A 31 -3.45 -1.88 -6.28
C GLY A 31 -3.57 -3.09 -5.36
N CYS A 32 -3.71 -2.88 -4.05
CA CYS A 32 -3.96 -3.95 -3.08
C CYS A 32 -5.19 -4.77 -3.45
N VAL A 33 -6.33 -4.13 -3.72
CA VAL A 33 -7.59 -4.81 -4.07
C VAL A 33 -7.44 -5.61 -5.35
N LYS A 34 -6.75 -5.07 -6.36
CA LYS A 34 -6.50 -5.78 -7.62
C LYS A 34 -5.65 -7.03 -7.41
N SER A 35 -4.56 -6.93 -6.64
CA SER A 35 -3.71 -8.07 -6.32
C SER A 35 -4.41 -9.12 -5.46
N LEU A 36 -5.24 -8.71 -4.49
CA LEU A 36 -6.10 -9.62 -3.72
C LEU A 36 -7.03 -10.43 -4.61
N ARG A 37 -7.76 -9.76 -5.52
CA ARG A 37 -8.66 -10.44 -6.46
C ARG A 37 -7.93 -11.40 -7.39
N ALA A 38 -6.71 -11.06 -7.79
CA ALA A 38 -5.87 -11.94 -8.61
C ALA A 38 -5.51 -13.22 -7.83
N ILE A 39 -5.11 -13.10 -6.55
CA ILE A 39 -4.85 -14.24 -5.66
C ILE A 39 -6.11 -15.10 -5.48
N GLN A 40 -7.27 -14.48 -5.17
CA GLN A 40 -8.55 -15.17 -5.04
C GLN A 40 -8.89 -15.98 -6.30
N SER A 41 -8.69 -15.39 -7.48
CA SER A 41 -8.93 -16.04 -8.77
C SER A 41 -7.98 -17.23 -9.02
N GLN A 42 -6.71 -17.08 -8.66
CA GLN A 42 -5.70 -18.13 -8.80
C GLN A 42 -5.97 -19.31 -7.86
N ILE A 43 -6.43 -19.05 -6.63
CA ILE A 43 -6.82 -20.10 -5.68
C ILE A 43 -8.07 -20.80 -6.17
N LYS A 44 -9.07 -20.05 -6.64
CA LYS A 44 -10.27 -20.65 -7.22
C LYS A 44 -9.91 -21.58 -8.38
N PHE A 45 -9.03 -21.14 -9.28
CA PHE A 45 -8.51 -22.00 -10.34
C PHE A 45 -7.87 -23.28 -9.79
N LEU A 46 -7.00 -23.18 -8.77
CA LEU A 46 -6.40 -24.35 -8.13
C LEU A 46 -7.44 -25.31 -7.56
N THR A 47 -8.41 -24.79 -6.81
CA THR A 47 -9.42 -25.62 -6.14
C THR A 47 -10.42 -26.24 -7.11
N ASP A 48 -10.71 -25.56 -8.23
CA ASP A 48 -11.65 -26.06 -9.23
C ASP A 48 -10.97 -27.08 -10.17
N THR A 49 -9.65 -26.93 -10.40
CA THR A 49 -8.90 -27.76 -11.37
C THR A 49 -8.24 -28.97 -10.71
N LEU A 50 -7.67 -28.78 -9.52
CA LEU A 50 -7.05 -29.86 -8.77
C LEU A 50 -8.14 -30.45 -7.85
N GLN A 51 -8.61 -31.66 -8.15
CA GLN A 51 -9.56 -32.39 -7.32
C GLN A 51 -9.13 -32.41 -5.83
N ASP A 52 -10.07 -32.62 -4.90
CA ASP A 52 -9.76 -32.69 -3.48
C ASP A 52 -8.79 -33.86 -3.18
N PHE A 53 -7.53 -33.51 -2.93
CA PHE A 53 -6.52 -34.42 -2.39
C PHE A 53 -6.28 -34.09 -0.91
N VAL A 54 -5.56 -34.96 -0.20
CA VAL A 54 -5.45 -34.95 1.28
C VAL A 54 -5.13 -33.57 1.86
N THR A 55 -4.26 -32.78 1.21
CA THR A 55 -3.85 -31.46 1.71
C THR A 55 -4.76 -30.30 1.30
N MET A 56 -5.56 -30.46 0.24
CA MET A 56 -6.35 -29.39 -0.37
C MET A 56 -7.42 -28.79 0.57
N PRO A 57 -8.22 -29.58 1.32
CA PRO A 57 -9.22 -29.02 2.23
C PRO A 57 -8.59 -28.16 3.34
N ILE A 58 -7.44 -28.59 3.88
CA ILE A 58 -6.72 -27.86 4.92
C ILE A 58 -6.13 -26.58 4.33
N PHE A 59 -5.45 -26.67 3.19
CA PHE A 59 -4.92 -25.51 2.48
C PHE A 59 -6.01 -24.49 2.19
N LYS A 60 -7.12 -24.91 1.57
CA LYS A 60 -8.23 -24.03 1.19
C LYS A 60 -8.78 -23.28 2.40
N ARG A 61 -9.01 -23.99 3.51
CA ARG A 61 -9.54 -23.39 4.74
C ARG A 61 -8.55 -22.37 5.32
N THR A 62 -7.32 -22.78 5.59
CA THR A 62 -6.32 -21.92 6.25
C THR A 62 -5.97 -20.72 5.39
N PHE A 63 -5.75 -20.94 4.09
CA PHE A 63 -5.39 -19.88 3.17
C PHE A 63 -6.53 -18.88 2.98
N ALA A 64 -7.78 -19.34 2.84
CA ALA A 64 -8.94 -18.44 2.72
C ALA A 64 -9.11 -17.59 3.98
N GLN A 65 -8.96 -18.19 5.17
CA GLN A 65 -9.04 -17.46 6.43
C GLN A 65 -7.98 -16.36 6.54
N ASP A 66 -6.72 -16.68 6.24
CA ASP A 66 -5.65 -15.67 6.27
C ASP A 66 -5.86 -14.59 5.19
N LEU A 67 -6.43 -14.95 4.03
CA LEU A 67 -6.72 -14.01 2.95
C LEU A 67 -7.86 -13.05 3.32
N ASP A 68 -8.92 -13.56 3.95
CA ASP A 68 -10.04 -12.75 4.45
C ASP A 68 -9.55 -11.79 5.56
N LEU A 69 -8.67 -12.26 6.45
CA LEU A 69 -8.04 -11.40 7.46
C LEU A 69 -7.21 -10.30 6.82
N LEU A 70 -6.42 -10.62 5.78
CA LEU A 70 -5.66 -9.61 5.04
C LEU A 70 -6.59 -8.56 4.40
N GLU A 71 -7.67 -8.98 3.76
CA GLU A 71 -8.67 -8.09 3.17
C GLU A 71 -9.29 -7.17 4.24
N GLN A 72 -9.69 -7.72 5.40
CA GLN A 72 -10.21 -6.94 6.51
C GLN A 72 -9.21 -5.89 7.01
N HIS A 73 -7.91 -6.22 7.08
CA HIS A 73 -6.89 -5.26 7.50
C HIS A 73 -6.64 -4.17 6.45
N LEU A 74 -6.67 -4.51 5.15
CA LEU A 74 -6.44 -3.57 4.06
C LEU A 74 -7.61 -2.61 3.82
N THR A 75 -8.82 -2.95 4.27
CA THR A 75 -10.00 -2.07 4.21
C THR A 75 -10.08 -1.05 5.35
N LYS A 76 -9.26 -1.19 6.40
CA LYS A 76 -9.21 -0.23 7.51
C LYS A 76 -8.71 1.13 7.04
N GLU A 77 -9.20 2.18 7.70
CA GLU A 77 -8.74 3.56 7.45
C GLU A 77 -7.24 3.71 7.77
N ILE A 78 -6.81 3.10 8.89
CA ILE A 78 -5.43 3.03 9.34
C ILE A 78 -4.97 1.57 9.25
N ILE A 79 -3.87 1.34 8.53
CA ILE A 79 -3.36 -0.01 8.29
C ILE A 79 -2.20 -0.27 9.26
N SER A 80 -2.22 -1.43 9.92
CA SER A 80 -1.13 -1.91 10.75
C SER A 80 -0.09 -2.62 9.90
N LYS A 81 1.15 -2.08 9.87
CA LYS A 81 2.28 -2.71 9.17
C LYS A 81 2.51 -4.14 9.64
N THR A 82 2.65 -4.31 10.96
CA THR A 82 3.02 -5.58 11.58
C THR A 82 1.98 -6.66 11.31
N ASP A 83 0.69 -6.33 11.44
CA ASP A 83 -0.37 -7.33 11.23
C ASP A 83 -0.40 -7.80 9.78
N CYS A 84 -0.34 -6.87 8.83
CA CYS A 84 -0.39 -7.21 7.42
C CYS A 84 0.87 -7.95 6.95
N GLU A 85 2.06 -7.57 7.40
CA GLU A 85 3.30 -8.31 7.12
C GLU A 85 3.26 -9.73 7.69
N THR A 86 2.71 -9.90 8.89
CA THR A 86 2.53 -11.21 9.52
C THR A 86 1.59 -12.08 8.71
N ILE A 87 0.44 -11.54 8.30
CA ILE A 87 -0.54 -12.28 7.49
C ILE A 87 0.02 -12.63 6.11
N LEU A 88 0.69 -11.69 5.42
CA LEU A 88 1.33 -11.94 4.13
C LEU A 88 2.39 -13.04 4.22
N THR A 89 3.17 -13.05 5.31
CA THR A 89 4.17 -14.10 5.55
C THR A 89 3.49 -15.46 5.73
N LYS A 90 2.41 -15.54 6.51
CA LYS A 90 1.63 -16.78 6.69
C LYS A 90 1.04 -17.29 5.38
N LEU A 91 0.44 -16.40 4.58
CA LEU A 91 -0.10 -16.74 3.26
C LEU A 91 0.99 -17.30 2.35
N ARG A 92 2.13 -16.62 2.27
CA ARG A 92 3.27 -17.05 1.45
C ARG A 92 3.77 -18.42 1.90
N THR A 93 4.05 -18.61 3.18
CA THR A 93 4.55 -19.88 3.71
C THR A 93 3.54 -21.01 3.48
N THR A 94 2.25 -20.77 3.73
CA THR A 94 1.18 -21.76 3.51
C THR A 94 1.12 -22.18 2.05
N PHE A 95 1.17 -21.21 1.12
CA PHE A 95 1.21 -21.49 -0.31
C PHE A 95 2.47 -22.22 -0.76
N GLU A 96 3.65 -21.74 -0.37
CA GLU A 96 4.92 -22.36 -0.76
C GLU A 96 5.04 -23.79 -0.26
N ASN A 97 4.60 -24.07 0.97
CA ASN A 97 4.56 -25.42 1.53
C ASN A 97 3.63 -26.34 0.74
N ALA A 98 2.39 -25.91 0.49
CA ALA A 98 1.43 -26.70 -0.28
C ALA A 98 1.89 -26.90 -1.73
N PHE A 99 2.49 -25.87 -2.33
CA PHE A 99 3.01 -25.92 -3.69
C PHE A 99 4.16 -26.91 -3.84
N ASN A 100 5.15 -26.82 -2.94
CA ASN A 100 6.32 -27.70 -2.98
C ASN A 100 5.97 -29.14 -2.57
N SER A 101 4.96 -29.32 -1.70
CA SER A 101 4.54 -30.65 -1.25
C SER A 101 3.67 -31.40 -2.25
N GLU A 102 2.70 -30.74 -2.90
CA GLU A 102 1.72 -31.44 -3.74
C GLU A 102 1.35 -30.67 -5.02
N PHE A 103 1.14 -29.35 -4.98
CA PHE A 103 0.54 -28.68 -6.14
C PHE A 103 1.43 -28.68 -7.38
N LYS A 104 2.76 -28.59 -7.24
CA LYS A 104 3.68 -28.58 -8.39
C LYS A 104 3.49 -29.82 -9.27
N GLU A 105 3.56 -31.01 -8.68
CA GLU A 105 3.40 -32.28 -9.40
C GLU A 105 2.00 -32.42 -9.98
N ARG A 106 0.97 -32.04 -9.20
CA ARG A 106 -0.43 -32.12 -9.64
C ARG A 106 -0.71 -31.21 -10.83
N MET A 107 -0.25 -29.96 -10.78
CA MET A 107 -0.40 -29.03 -11.90
C MET A 107 0.28 -29.57 -13.15
N GLN A 108 1.48 -30.14 -13.03
CA GLN A 108 2.21 -30.76 -14.15
C GLN A 108 1.49 -31.99 -14.72
N ARG A 109 0.81 -32.78 -13.88
CA ARG A 109 0.13 -34.01 -14.30
C ARG A 109 -1.27 -33.77 -14.86
N TYR A 110 -2.03 -32.84 -14.30
CA TYR A 110 -3.47 -32.69 -14.55
C TYR A 110 -3.85 -31.40 -15.27
N THR A 111 -2.90 -30.49 -15.51
CA THR A 111 -3.16 -29.22 -16.19
C THR A 111 -2.15 -28.98 -17.30
N ARG A 112 -2.50 -28.10 -18.24
CA ARG A 112 -1.55 -27.61 -19.26
C ARG A 112 -0.77 -26.36 -18.81
N PHE A 113 -1.00 -25.91 -17.58
CA PHE A 113 -0.37 -24.69 -17.06
C PHE A 113 1.04 -24.98 -16.56
N ASP A 114 1.94 -24.05 -16.84
CA ASP A 114 3.28 -24.09 -16.24
C ASP A 114 3.19 -23.80 -14.74
N ALA A 115 3.49 -24.82 -13.94
CA ALA A 115 3.42 -24.73 -12.48
C ALA A 115 4.35 -23.64 -11.92
N GLN A 116 5.52 -23.44 -12.53
CA GLN A 116 6.48 -22.45 -12.06
C GLN A 116 6.00 -21.01 -12.31
N SER A 117 5.42 -20.74 -13.48
CA SER A 117 4.78 -19.48 -13.82
C SER A 117 3.60 -19.19 -12.89
N PHE A 118 2.81 -20.21 -12.55
CA PHE A 118 1.73 -20.08 -11.58
C PHE A 118 2.26 -19.68 -10.20
N LYS A 119 3.29 -20.39 -9.69
CA LYS A 119 3.95 -20.03 -8.42
C LYS A 119 4.46 -18.60 -8.43
N TYR A 120 5.13 -18.21 -9.50
CA TYR A 120 5.66 -16.86 -9.65
C TYR A 120 4.55 -15.80 -9.61
N ALA A 121 3.45 -16.03 -10.32
CA ALA A 121 2.33 -15.10 -10.34
C ALA A 121 1.67 -14.93 -8.95
N MET A 122 1.47 -16.02 -8.22
CA MET A 122 0.96 -15.98 -6.83
C MET A 122 1.87 -15.16 -5.92
N ILE A 123 3.18 -15.44 -5.92
CA ILE A 123 4.16 -14.73 -5.09
C ILE A 123 4.23 -13.25 -5.51
N CYS A 124 4.24 -12.95 -6.80
CA CYS A 124 4.28 -11.59 -7.31
C CYS A 124 3.07 -10.75 -6.86
N ASN A 125 1.87 -11.36 -6.82
CA ASN A 125 0.69 -10.68 -6.29
C ASN A 125 0.81 -10.39 -4.79
N MET A 126 1.33 -11.32 -3.99
CA MET A 126 1.58 -11.11 -2.56
C MET A 126 2.62 -10.00 -2.32
N ASP A 127 3.73 -10.02 -3.07
CA ASP A 127 4.78 -8.99 -3.00
C ASP A 127 4.23 -7.61 -3.41
N SER A 128 3.33 -7.57 -4.40
CA SER A 128 2.67 -6.34 -4.83
C SER A 128 1.78 -5.76 -3.73
N ILE A 129 1.00 -6.59 -3.03
CA ILE A 129 0.24 -6.16 -1.85
C ILE A 129 1.18 -5.57 -0.80
N GLY A 130 2.30 -6.24 -0.49
CA GLY A 130 3.28 -5.72 0.45
C GLY A 130 3.81 -4.34 0.07
N LYS A 131 4.13 -4.12 -1.21
CA LYS A 131 4.58 -2.81 -1.73
C LYS A 131 3.53 -1.73 -1.60
N TYR A 132 2.29 -2.02 -2.04
CA TYR A 132 1.19 -1.05 -1.98
C TYR A 132 0.84 -0.70 -0.54
N MET A 133 0.81 -1.69 0.36
CA MET A 133 0.59 -1.48 1.78
C MET A 133 1.66 -0.55 2.39
N LEU A 134 2.94 -0.76 2.09
CA LEU A 134 4.01 0.11 2.57
C LEU A 134 3.82 1.55 2.08
N GLU A 135 3.42 1.73 0.83
CA GLU A 135 3.11 3.06 0.27
C GLU A 135 1.95 3.73 1.03
N ILE A 136 0.86 3.00 1.31
CA ILE A 136 -0.27 3.51 2.11
C ILE A 136 0.18 3.94 3.51
N ILE A 137 0.97 3.11 4.20
CA ILE A 137 1.47 3.40 5.55
C ILE A 137 2.35 4.65 5.56
N LEU A 138 3.25 4.78 4.58
CA LEU A 138 4.09 5.98 4.43
C LEU A 138 3.24 7.24 4.23
N HIS A 139 2.14 7.14 3.46
CA HIS A 139 1.20 8.24 3.28
C HIS A 139 0.44 8.59 4.56
N GLN A 140 -0.01 7.59 5.33
CA GLN A 140 -0.67 7.77 6.63
C GLN A 140 0.25 8.48 7.64
N GLN A 141 1.57 8.24 7.58
CA GLN A 141 2.55 8.90 8.45
C GLN A 141 2.89 10.33 8.01
N ARG A 142 3.01 10.59 6.71
CA ARG A 142 3.43 11.91 6.18
C ARG A 142 2.31 12.96 6.19
N THR A 143 1.07 12.54 5.93
CA THR A 143 -0.07 13.47 5.81
C THR A 143 -0.28 14.33 7.07
N PRO A 144 -0.31 13.77 8.29
CA PRO A 144 -0.44 14.56 9.51
C PRO A 144 0.75 15.51 9.75
N GLN A 145 1.96 15.12 9.35
CA GLN A 145 3.16 15.95 9.52
C GLN A 145 3.10 17.20 8.65
N LEU A 146 2.69 17.04 7.38
CA LEU A 146 2.50 18.17 6.47
C LEU A 146 1.41 19.12 6.96
N LEU A 147 0.26 18.59 7.40
CA LEU A 147 -0.82 19.40 7.97
C LEU A 147 -0.36 20.19 9.20
N LYS A 148 0.38 19.56 10.11
CA LYS A 148 0.92 20.24 11.30
C LYS A 148 1.88 21.36 10.91
N SER A 149 2.76 21.12 9.94
CA SER A 149 3.71 22.14 9.47
C SER A 149 3.01 23.33 8.80
N ALA A 150 1.95 23.10 8.02
CA ALA A 150 1.19 24.15 7.35
C ALA A 150 0.44 25.04 8.36
N ILE A 151 -0.12 24.44 9.42
CA ILE A 151 -0.78 25.19 10.50
C ILE A 151 0.22 26.07 11.25
N ILE A 152 1.43 25.58 11.52
CA ILE A 152 2.49 26.37 12.19
C ILE A 152 2.89 27.56 11.33
N GLU A 153 3.20 27.34 10.05
CA GLU A 153 3.56 28.42 9.13
C GLU A 153 2.45 29.47 9.01
N THR A 154 1.19 29.03 8.91
CA THR A 154 0.04 29.96 8.86
C THR A 154 -0.05 30.82 10.13
N LYS A 155 0.24 30.24 11.29
CA LYS A 155 0.26 30.99 12.57
C LYS A 155 1.43 31.96 12.65
N GLU A 156 2.61 31.58 12.17
CA GLU A 156 3.79 32.44 12.13
C GLU A 156 3.61 33.61 11.16
N VAL A 157 3.15 33.35 9.94
CA VAL A 157 2.83 34.39 8.96
C VAL A 157 1.78 35.37 9.51
N ASN A 158 0.73 34.87 10.18
CA ASN A 158 -0.27 35.72 10.80
C ASN A 158 0.29 36.53 11.98
N ALA A 159 1.22 35.98 12.76
CA ALA A 159 1.86 36.68 13.86
C ALA A 159 2.81 37.78 13.36
N ASP A 160 3.59 37.51 12.33
CA ASP A 160 4.50 38.47 11.71
C ASP A 160 3.74 39.59 10.99
N THR A 161 2.64 39.25 10.31
CA THR A 161 1.73 40.25 9.71
C THR A 161 1.18 41.17 10.79
N ARG A 162 0.68 40.62 11.91
CA ARG A 162 0.19 41.44 13.04
C ARG A 162 1.28 42.30 13.69
N ARG A 163 2.52 41.79 13.80
CA ARG A 163 3.67 42.58 14.31
C ARG A 163 4.03 43.72 13.37
N SER A 164 4.08 43.47 12.06
CA SER A 164 4.30 44.48 11.02
C SER A 164 3.23 45.58 11.04
N PHE A 165 1.95 45.20 11.14
CA PHE A 165 0.88 46.18 11.30
C PHE A 165 1.06 47.01 12.58
N LYS A 166 1.37 46.38 13.72
CA LYS A 166 1.61 47.14 14.96
C LYS A 166 2.84 48.06 14.89
N SER A 167 3.94 47.67 14.26
CA SER A 167 5.12 48.54 14.14
C SER A 167 4.87 49.74 13.22
N ASN A 168 4.05 49.56 12.19
CA ASN A 168 3.73 50.62 11.23
C ASN A 168 2.70 51.64 11.75
N PHE A 169 1.92 51.29 12.78
CA PHE A 169 0.97 52.19 13.44
C PHE A 169 1.48 52.76 14.79
N SER A 170 2.66 52.35 15.26
CA SER A 170 3.30 52.89 16.48
C SER A 170 4.24 54.07 16.22
N ILE A 171 4.22 54.66 15.02
CA ILE A 171 4.91 55.91 14.71
C ILE A 171 3.84 57.00 14.57
N GLU A 172 3.35 57.52 15.69
CA GLU A 172 2.83 58.89 15.76
C GLU A 172 2.67 59.32 17.23
N TYR A 173 3.24 60.49 17.50
CA TYR A 173 3.37 61.29 18.74
C TYR A 173 4.52 60.95 19.71
#